data_AF-A0A1F8B092-F1
#
_entry.id   AF-A0A1F8B092-F1
#
_cell.length_a   1.000
_cell.length_b   1.000
_cell.length_c   1.000
_cell.angle_alpha   90.00
_cell.angle_beta   90.00
_cell.angle_gamma   90.00
#
_symmetry.space_group_name_H-M   'P 1'
#
loop_
_entity.id
_entity.type
_entity.pdbx_description
1 polymer ?
#
loop_
_entity_poly.entity_id
_entity_poly.type
_entity_poly.pdbx_seq_one_letter_code
_entity_poly.pdbx_strand_id
1 'polypeptide(L)'
;MKLFIDTSDSENIVVGVGDKHYETKAKEGASQRLLPFIDEVLKKEKLSLKDIKEIEVETGPGSFTGLRVGVSVANALGWSLGIPVNGKDLKKGEVVDINYS
;
A
#
# COMPACT_ATOMS: atom_id res chain seq x y z
N MET A 1 -7.71 -5.05 10.95
CA MET A 1 -7.02 -5.79 9.87
C MET A 1 -5.81 -4.97 9.43
N LYS A 2 -4.74 -5.61 8.95
CA LYS A 2 -3.58 -4.93 8.38
C LYS A 2 -3.60 -5.06 6.85
N LEU A 3 -3.35 -3.96 6.15
CA LEU A 3 -3.20 -3.90 4.69
C LEU A 3 -1.71 -3.80 4.37
N PHE A 4 -1.20 -4.69 3.52
CA PHE A 4 0.18 -4.63 3.01
C PHE A 4 0.18 -4.17 1.56
N ILE A 5 1.11 -3.29 1.19
CA ILE A 5 1.30 -2.75 -0.16
C ILE A 5 2.76 -2.93 -0.56
N ASP A 6 3.02 -3.63 -1.66
CA ASP A 6 4.34 -3.70 -2.26
C ASP A 6 4.25 -3.41 -3.76
N THR A 7 5.06 -2.43 -4.16
CA THR A 7 5.22 -1.91 -5.52
C THR A 7 6.71 -1.76 -5.87
N SER A 8 7.58 -2.47 -5.13
CA SER A 8 9.02 -2.48 -5.32
C SER A 8 9.43 -3.17 -6.63
N ASP A 9 8.60 -4.06 -7.15
CA ASP A 9 8.77 -4.68 -8.46
C ASP A 9 8.17 -3.80 -9.57
N SER A 10 8.88 -3.65 -10.70
CA SER A 10 8.43 -2.81 -11.82
C SER A 10 7.29 -3.42 -12.64
N GLU A 11 7.09 -4.73 -12.56
CA GLU A 11 6.12 -5.49 -13.34
C GLU A 11 4.94 -5.98 -12.53
N ASN A 12 5.07 -6.04 -11.19
CA ASN A 12 4.09 -6.65 -10.30
C ASN A 12 3.73 -5.73 -9.14
N ILE A 13 2.48 -5.84 -8.69
CA ILE A 13 1.96 -5.19 -7.49
C ILE A 13 1.46 -6.28 -6.58
N VAL A 14 1.87 -6.23 -5.32
CA VAL A 14 1.38 -7.13 -4.28
C VAL A 14 0.56 -6.34 -3.28
N VAL A 15 -0.63 -6.87 -2.96
CA VAL A 15 -1.50 -6.35 -1.90
C VAL A 15 -1.81 -7.49 -0.94
N GLY A 16 -1.55 -7.27 0.34
CA GLY A 16 -1.84 -8.25 1.40
C GLY A 16 -2.93 -7.77 2.36
N VAL A 17 -3.71 -8.71 2.89
CA VAL A 17 -4.74 -8.46 3.91
C VAL A 17 -4.69 -9.59 4.93
N GLY A 18 -4.28 -9.27 6.16
CA GLY A 18 -3.98 -10.29 7.17
C GLY A 18 -2.82 -11.16 6.71
N ASP A 19 -3.01 -12.48 6.69
CA ASP A 19 -1.96 -13.44 6.28
C ASP A 19 -1.94 -13.73 4.77
N LYS A 20 -2.88 -13.16 4.01
CA LYS A 20 -3.03 -13.45 2.58
C LYS A 20 -2.41 -12.36 1.73
N HIS A 21 -1.74 -12.77 0.66
CA HIS A 21 -1.15 -11.89 -0.34
C HIS A 21 -1.73 -12.18 -1.72
N TYR A 22 -1.93 -11.11 -2.48
CA TYR A 22 -2.48 -11.13 -3.83
C TYR A 22 -1.56 -10.35 -4.76
N GLU A 23 -1.36 -10.88 -5.96
CA GLU A 23 -0.49 -10.26 -6.96
C GLU A 23 -1.26 -9.91 -8.23
N THR A 24 -0.91 -8.79 -8.85
CA THR A 24 -1.39 -8.41 -10.18
C THR A 24 -0.27 -7.76 -10.99
N LYS A 25 -0.40 -7.77 -12.32
CA LYS A 25 0.58 -7.14 -13.21
C LYS A 25 0.40 -5.62 -13.25
N ALA A 26 1.51 -4.89 -13.21
CA ALA A 26 1.59 -3.43 -13.35
C ALA A 26 1.62 -2.97 -14.82
N LYS A 27 0.99 -3.70 -15.76
CA LYS A 27 1.09 -3.44 -17.21
C LYS A 27 0.70 -2.00 -17.62
N GLU A 28 -0.23 -1.38 -16.90
CA GLU A 28 -0.70 0.00 -17.13
C GLU A 28 -0.01 1.02 -16.19
N GLY A 29 0.99 0.57 -15.43
CA GLY A 29 1.70 1.33 -14.40
C GLY A 29 1.10 1.15 -13.00
N ALA A 30 1.97 1.17 -11.98
CA ALA A 30 1.57 0.99 -10.59
C ALA A 30 0.55 2.02 -10.11
N SER A 31 0.66 3.27 -10.58
CA SER A 31 -0.22 4.39 -10.17
C SER A 31 -1.68 4.19 -10.56
N GLN A 32 -1.92 3.57 -11.71
CA GLN A 32 -3.27 3.32 -12.22
C GLN A 32 -3.87 2.05 -11.63
N ARG A 33 -3.04 1.03 -11.40
CA ARG A 33 -3.51 -0.31 -11.02
C ARG A 33 -3.66 -0.52 -9.51
N LEU A 34 -2.85 0.14 -8.68
CA LEU A 34 -2.76 -0.14 -7.25
C LEU A 34 -4.08 0.07 -6.50
N LEU A 35 -4.72 1.24 -6.62
CA LEU A 35 -5.96 1.53 -5.89
C LEU A 35 -7.13 0.60 -6.29
N PRO A 36 -7.40 0.37 -7.59
CA PRO A 36 -8.39 -0.64 -8.00
C PRO A 36 -8.08 -2.03 -7.45
N PHE A 37 -6.80 -2.42 -7.42
CA PHE A 37 -6.42 -3.73 -6.94
C PHE A 37 -6.62 -3.89 -5.43
N ILE A 38 -6.34 -2.84 -4.65
CA ILE A 38 -6.66 -2.82 -3.21
C ILE A 38 -8.16 -3.04 -3.00
N ASP A 39 -9.01 -2.32 -3.73
CA ASP A 39 -10.47 -2.48 -3.62
C ASP A 39 -10.96 -3.89 -4.01
N GLU A 40 -10.42 -4.47 -5.09
CA GLU A 40 -10.70 -5.86 -5.50
C GLU A 40 -10.33 -6.86 -4.39
N VAL A 41 -9.14 -6.72 -3.80
CA VAL A 41 -8.64 -7.61 -2.74
C VAL A 41 -9.51 -7.50 -1.48
N LEU A 42 -9.84 -6.28 -1.06
CA LEU A 42 -10.71 -6.08 0.11
C LEU A 42 -12.09 -6.67 -0.11
N LYS A 43 -12.70 -6.44 -1.28
CA LYS A 43 -14.01 -7.03 -1.63
C LYS A 43 -13.98 -8.55 -1.66
N LYS A 44 -12.89 -9.15 -2.18
CA LYS A 44 -12.69 -10.60 -2.19
C LYS A 44 -12.68 -11.19 -0.77
N GLU A 45 -12.09 -10.48 0.18
CA GLU A 45 -12.08 -10.84 1.61
C GLU A 45 -13.34 -10.38 2.36
N LYS A 46 -14.33 -9.80 1.67
CA LYS A 46 -15.56 -9.23 2.25
C LYS A 46 -15.26 -8.13 3.29
N LEU A 47 -14.20 -7.36 3.06
CA LEU A 47 -13.79 -6.23 3.87
C LEU A 47 -13.98 -4.92 3.10
N SER A 48 -13.91 -3.83 3.85
CA SER A 48 -13.86 -2.46 3.37
C SER A 48 -12.62 -1.76 3.90
N LEU A 49 -12.30 -0.58 3.35
CA LEU A 49 -11.22 0.25 3.88
C LEU A 49 -11.38 0.59 5.37
N LYS A 50 -12.61 0.61 5.90
CA LYS A 50 -12.89 0.92 7.32
C LYS A 50 -12.45 -0.19 8.29
N ASP A 51 -12.27 -1.41 7.77
CA ASP A 51 -11.84 -2.58 8.53
C ASP A 51 -10.30 -2.62 8.69
N ILE A 52 -9.59 -1.82 7.90
CA ILE A 52 -8.15 -1.63 7.99
C ILE A 52 -7.84 -0.74 9.18
N LYS A 53 -6.87 -1.19 9.98
CA LYS A 53 -6.42 -0.55 11.24
C LYS A 53 -4.97 -0.12 11.18
N GLU A 54 -4.23 -0.59 10.19
CA GLU A 54 -2.83 -0.24 9.95
C GLU A 54 -2.51 -0.58 8.48
N ILE A 55 -1.62 0.21 7.88
CA ILE A 55 -1.07 -0.05 6.56
C ILE A 55 0.44 -0.32 6.70
N GLU A 56 0.91 -1.38 6.08
CA GLU A 56 2.32 -1.62 5.83
C GLU A 56 2.60 -1.41 4.35
N VAL A 57 3.71 -0.74 4.05
CA VAL A 57 4.17 -0.50 2.69
C VAL A 57 5.65 -0.78 2.57
N GLU A 58 6.04 -1.50 1.52
CA GLU A 58 7.44 -1.70 1.18
C GLU A 58 8.09 -0.36 0.82
N THR A 59 9.21 -0.06 1.46
CA THR A 59 9.93 1.22 1.28
C THR A 59 11.21 1.07 0.48
N GLY A 60 11.70 -0.16 0.26
CA GLY A 60 12.83 -0.45 -0.60
C GLY A 60 13.83 -1.46 0.00
N PRO A 61 14.85 -1.86 -0.78
CA PRO A 61 15.18 -1.36 -2.12
C PRO A 61 14.22 -1.85 -3.22
N GLY A 62 14.16 -1.16 -4.36
CA GLY A 62 13.27 -1.52 -5.47
C GLY A 62 13.07 -0.44 -6.53
N SER A 63 12.05 -0.59 -7.38
CA SER A 63 11.63 0.36 -8.41
C SER A 63 11.32 1.73 -7.82
N PHE A 64 12.16 2.74 -8.09
CA PHE A 64 11.98 4.09 -7.55
C PHE A 64 10.58 4.66 -7.83
N THR A 65 10.09 4.51 -9.07
CA THR A 65 8.75 4.96 -9.45
C THR A 65 7.67 4.15 -8.73
N GLY A 66 7.83 2.83 -8.64
CA GLY A 66 6.89 1.94 -7.97
C GLY A 66 6.79 2.26 -6.48
N LEU A 67 7.92 2.28 -5.77
CA LEU A 67 8.02 2.62 -4.35
C LEU A 67 7.36 3.96 -4.02
N ARG A 68 7.58 5.01 -4.83
CA ARG A 68 6.93 6.30 -4.62
C ARG A 68 5.42 6.22 -4.75
N VAL A 69 4.91 5.42 -5.69
CA VAL A 69 3.47 5.18 -5.83
C VAL A 69 2.93 4.47 -4.59
N GLY A 70 3.55 3.36 -4.18
CA GLY A 70 3.14 2.59 -3.00
C GLY A 70 3.09 3.45 -1.75
N VAL A 71 4.19 4.14 -1.43
CA VAL A 71 4.30 5.01 -0.24
C VAL A 71 3.31 6.17 -0.30
N SER A 72 3.12 6.81 -1.46
CA SER A 72 2.16 7.91 -1.60
C SER A 72 0.72 7.45 -1.34
N VAL A 73 0.34 6.29 -1.89
CA VAL A 73 -1.00 5.70 -1.67
C VAL A 73 -1.18 5.29 -0.21
N ALA A 74 -0.17 4.63 0.38
CA ALA A 74 -0.21 4.23 1.79
C ALA A 74 -0.38 5.44 2.73
N ASN A 75 0.43 6.50 2.53
CA ASN A 75 0.31 7.73 3.31
C ASN A 75 -1.05 8.41 3.14
N ALA A 76 -1.55 8.52 1.90
CA ALA A 76 -2.85 9.14 1.64
C ALA A 76 -4.00 8.38 2.31
N LEU A 77 -4.00 7.04 2.22
CA LEU A 77 -4.99 6.19 2.87
C LEU A 77 -4.87 6.25 4.40
N GLY A 78 -3.65 6.16 4.94
CA GLY A 78 -3.40 6.23 6.38
C GLY A 78 -3.87 7.55 6.98
N TRP A 79 -3.58 8.67 6.30
CA TRP A 79 -4.04 9.99 6.72
C TRP A 79 -5.57 10.12 6.67
N SER A 80 -6.19 9.70 5.57
CA SER A 80 -7.65 9.74 5.36
C SER A 80 -8.41 8.87 6.38
N LEU A 81 -7.91 7.67 6.66
CA LEU A 81 -8.50 6.74 7.61
C LEU A 81 -8.12 7.05 9.07
N GLY A 82 -7.09 7.87 9.27
CA GLY A 82 -6.54 8.17 10.58
C GLY A 82 -5.92 6.97 11.28
N ILE A 83 -5.21 6.14 10.53
CA ILE A 83 -4.55 4.92 10.98
C ILE A 83 -3.04 4.99 10.71
N PRO A 84 -2.22 4.25 11.46
CA PRO A 84 -0.78 4.27 11.27
C PRO A 84 -0.34 3.64 9.93
N VAL A 85 0.82 4.09 9.44
CA VAL A 85 1.51 3.51 8.28
C VAL A 85 2.95 3.16 8.68
N ASN A 86 3.36 1.91 8.54
CA ASN A 86 4.64 1.38 9.05
C ASN A 86 4.91 1.82 10.50
N GLY A 87 3.88 1.75 11.35
CA GLY A 87 3.93 2.19 12.76
C GLY A 87 3.95 3.70 13.00
N LYS A 88 3.97 4.55 11.97
CA LYS A 88 3.96 6.02 12.08
C LYS A 88 2.55 6.59 12.13
N ASP A 89 2.34 7.59 12.97
CA ASP A 89 1.09 8.34 13.14
C ASP A 89 1.10 9.61 12.28
N LEU A 90 0.51 9.50 11.09
CA LEU A 90 0.47 10.59 10.11
C LEU A 90 -0.29 11.84 10.60
N LYS A 91 -1.19 11.71 11.58
CA LYS A 91 -1.90 12.87 12.16
C LYS A 91 -0.99 13.72 13.04
N LYS A 92 0.15 13.18 13.50
CA LYS A 92 1.18 13.91 14.23
C LYS A 92 2.22 14.56 13.31
N GLY A 93 1.99 14.54 11.99
CA GLY A 93 2.91 15.09 10.99
C GLY A 93 4.06 14.16 10.65
N GLU A 94 4.04 12.91 11.12
CA GLU A 94 4.98 11.89 10.66
C GLU A 94 4.64 11.51 9.21
N VAL A 95 5.63 11.06 8.45
CA VAL A 95 5.44 10.51 7.10
C VAL A 95 6.33 9.29 6.90
N VAL A 96 5.85 8.32 6.11
CA VAL A 96 6.69 7.27 5.55
C VAL A 96 7.28 7.79 4.25
N ASP A 97 8.58 7.56 4.05
CA ASP A 97 9.28 7.89 2.81
C ASP A 97 9.94 6.62 2.26
N ILE A 98 10.29 6.65 0.98
CA ILE A 98 11.02 5.57 0.35
C ILE A 98 12.44 5.49 0.92
N ASN A 99 12.92 4.27 1.12
CA ASN A 99 14.30 3.98 1.47
C ASN A 99 15.03 3.46 0.22
N TYR A 100 15.47 4.41 -0.60
CA TYR A 100 16.23 4.12 -1.81
C TYR A 100 17.71 4.32 -1.50
N SER A 101 18.43 3.21 -1.31
CA SER A 101 19.88 3.16 -1.08
C SER A 101 20.64 2.75 -2.33
#